data_AF-A0A183H6C4-F1
#
_entry.id   AF-A0A183H6C4-F1
#
_cell.length_a   1.000
_cell.length_b   1.000
_cell.length_c   1.000
_cell.angle_alpha   90.00
_cell.angle_beta   90.00
_cell.angle_gamma   90.00
#
_symmetry.space_group_name_H-M   'P 1'
#
loop_
_entity.id
_entity.type
_entity.pdbx_description
1 polymer ?
#
loop_
_entity_poly.entity_id
_entity_poly.type
_entity_poly.pdbx_seq_one_letter_code
_entity_poly.pdbx_strand_id
1 'polypeptide(L)'
;MHGLCLDDLLKCIETISKSQLEELELKTPIDGERLKAILLNLKRRMDLLDCRHFSYLVVPKYANKNGFAVPNLDQLDVLLRRLVEMLESTKCKEVTSSLVDFFFDAIVNFVNQHSNNQEMPMAKILPLITDSFHTLSRSGFDSPIQNILCSTELHSLSMHVFSLPPVEL
;
A
#
# COMPACT_ATOMS: atom_id res chain seq x y z
N MET A 1 1.07 -25.17 -4.29
CA MET A 1 0.45 -24.28 -3.28
C MET A 1 0.53 -22.86 -3.81
N HIS A 2 -0.59 -22.33 -4.31
CA HIS A 2 -0.72 -21.01 -4.91
C HIS A 2 -1.74 -20.23 -4.06
N GLY A 3 -1.35 -19.07 -3.52
CA GLY A 3 -2.21 -18.21 -2.70
C GLY A 3 -1.52 -17.27 -1.70
N LEU A 4 -0.18 -17.31 -1.55
CA LEU A 4 0.47 -16.78 -0.34
C LEU A 4 0.68 -15.26 -0.27
N CYS A 5 0.80 -14.53 -1.38
CA CYS A 5 1.29 -13.14 -1.34
C CYS A 5 0.35 -12.15 -0.61
N LEU A 6 -0.89 -11.99 -1.08
CA LEU A 6 -1.81 -11.03 -0.47
C LEU A 6 -2.17 -11.42 0.97
N ASP A 7 -2.36 -12.71 1.23
CA ASP A 7 -2.65 -13.23 2.57
C ASP A 7 -1.51 -12.95 3.56
N ASP A 8 -0.26 -13.05 3.11
CA ASP A 8 0.90 -12.75 3.94
C ASP A 8 1.00 -11.24 4.24
N LEU A 9 0.67 -10.38 3.27
CA LEU A 9 0.54 -8.93 3.51
C LEU A 9 -0.58 -8.64 4.53
N LEU A 10 -1.75 -9.25 4.37
CA LEU A 10 -2.88 -9.06 5.27
C LEU A 10 -2.56 -9.52 6.70
N LYS A 11 -1.93 -10.70 6.86
CA LYS A 11 -1.46 -11.18 8.17
C LYS A 11 -0.43 -10.25 8.79
N CYS A 12 0.46 -9.68 7.99
CA CYS A 12 1.45 -8.73 8.45
C CYS A 12 0.79 -7.44 8.96
N ILE A 13 -0.14 -6.88 8.18
CA ILE A 13 -0.95 -5.72 8.57
C ILE A 13 -1.74 -6.01 9.85
N GLU A 14 -2.38 -7.18 9.94
CA GLU A 14 -3.12 -7.62 11.13
C GLU A 14 -2.22 -7.70 12.36
N THR A 15 -1.03 -8.31 12.23
CA THR A 15 -0.08 -8.47 13.33
C THR A 15 0.42 -7.11 13.84
N ILE A 16 0.78 -6.20 12.94
CA ILE A 16 1.19 -4.84 13.31
C ILE A 16 0.04 -4.08 13.95
N SER A 17 -1.16 -4.13 13.35
CA SER A 17 -2.34 -3.44 13.86
C SER A 17 -2.70 -3.92 15.26
N LYS A 18 -2.71 -5.23 15.48
CA LYS A 18 -2.95 -5.82 16.79
C LYS A 18 -1.95 -5.32 17.81
N SER A 19 -0.65 -5.41 17.52
CA SER A 19 0.39 -4.99 18.47
C SER A 19 0.43 -3.48 18.75
N GLN A 20 -0.05 -2.63 17.83
CA GLN A 20 -0.12 -1.18 18.07
C GLN A 20 -1.41 -0.73 18.75
N LEU A 21 -2.52 -1.45 18.52
CA LEU A 21 -3.85 -1.04 18.97
C LEU A 21 -4.36 -1.85 20.17
N GLU A 22 -3.56 -2.78 20.70
CA GLU A 22 -3.94 -3.64 21.82
C GLU A 22 -4.36 -2.86 23.07
N GLU A 23 -3.68 -1.75 23.35
CA GLU A 23 -3.96 -0.89 24.51
C GLU A 23 -5.02 0.19 24.21
N LEU A 24 -5.46 0.33 22.95
CA LEU A 24 -6.43 1.35 22.56
C LEU A 24 -7.85 0.92 22.96
N GLU A 25 -8.39 1.53 24.02
CA GLU A 25 -9.77 1.27 24.44
C GLU A 25 -10.79 1.70 23.38
N LEU A 26 -11.83 0.88 23.17
CA LEU A 26 -12.90 1.16 22.20
C LEU A 26 -13.72 2.43 22.51
N LYS A 27 -13.71 2.88 23.77
CA LYS A 27 -14.38 4.11 24.23
C LYS A 27 -13.54 5.37 23.99
N THR A 28 -12.25 5.23 23.63
CA THR A 28 -11.34 6.35 23.42
C THR A 28 -11.89 7.28 22.33
N PRO A 29 -12.04 8.59 22.60
CA PRO A 29 -12.47 9.56 21.61
C PRO A 29 -11.36 9.82 20.58
N ILE A 30 -11.71 9.71 19.31
CA ILE A 30 -10.84 9.87 18.15
C ILE A 30 -11.47 10.89 17.20
N ASP A 31 -10.69 11.90 16.82
CA ASP A 31 -10.97 12.82 15.72
C ASP A 31 -10.12 12.43 14.49
N GLY A 32 -10.27 13.18 13.39
CA GLY A 32 -9.51 12.94 12.15
C GLY A 32 -8.00 13.03 12.33
N GLU A 33 -7.49 13.95 13.16
CA GLU A 33 -6.06 14.10 13.41
C GLU A 33 -5.48 12.91 14.18
N ARG A 34 -6.17 12.46 15.25
CA ARG A 34 -5.77 11.24 15.98
C ARG A 34 -5.86 10.01 15.09
N LEU A 35 -6.89 9.89 14.26
CA LEU A 35 -7.01 8.80 13.30
C LEU A 35 -5.84 8.80 12.31
N LYS A 36 -5.51 9.97 11.75
CA LYS A 36 -4.35 10.14 10.85
C LYS A 36 -3.05 9.73 11.54
N ALA A 37 -2.84 10.15 12.79
CA ALA A 37 -1.67 9.78 13.56
C ALA A 37 -1.57 8.26 13.79
N ILE A 38 -2.70 7.59 14.05
CA ILE A 38 -2.76 6.12 14.17
C ILE A 38 -2.34 5.46 12.86
N LEU A 39 -2.94 5.86 11.73
CA LEU A 39 -2.64 5.29 10.41
C LEU A 39 -1.17 5.49 10.01
N LEU A 40 -0.62 6.69 10.24
CA LEU A 40 0.79 6.98 9.96
C LEU A 40 1.76 6.18 10.84
N ASN A 41 1.41 5.91 12.09
CA ASN A 41 2.22 5.05 12.96
C ASN A 41 2.20 3.59 12.49
N LEU A 42 1.04 3.08 12.02
CA LEU A 42 0.94 1.75 11.41
C LEU A 42 1.81 1.65 10.15
N LYS A 43 1.73 2.65 9.26
CA LYS A 43 2.59 2.73 8.07
C LYS A 43 4.06 2.77 8.44
N ARG A 44 4.49 3.60 9.40
CA ARG A 44 5.88 3.65 9.84
C ARG A 44 6.38 2.28 10.31
N ARG A 45 5.55 1.52 11.02
CA ARG A 45 5.92 0.14 11.42
C ARG A 45 5.97 -0.84 10.27
N MET A 46 5.09 -0.70 9.28
CA MET A 46 5.16 -1.47 8.04
C MET A 46 6.43 -1.13 7.25
N ASP A 47 6.82 0.14 7.16
CA ASP A 47 8.02 0.59 6.45
C ASP A 47 9.33 0.10 7.08
N LEU A 48 9.32 -0.17 8.39
CA LEU A 48 10.44 -0.78 9.12
C LEU A 48 10.60 -2.28 8.83
N LEU A 49 9.58 -2.94 8.28
CA LEU A 49 9.71 -4.31 7.80
C LEU A 49 10.42 -4.28 6.44
N ASP A 50 11.43 -5.14 6.28
CA ASP A 50 12.36 -5.15 5.14
C ASP A 50 11.67 -4.77 3.81
N CYS A 51 12.14 -3.70 3.15
CA CYS A 51 11.45 -3.08 2.02
C CYS A 51 11.33 -3.97 0.78
N ARG A 52 11.88 -5.19 0.84
CA ARG A 52 11.71 -6.25 -0.15
C ARG A 52 10.28 -6.80 -0.16
N HIS A 53 9.51 -6.69 0.92
CA HIS A 53 8.21 -7.37 1.02
C HIS A 53 7.28 -7.12 -0.18
N PHE A 54 7.19 -5.91 -0.74
CA PHE A 54 6.27 -5.63 -1.84
C PHE A 54 6.69 -6.25 -3.18
N SER A 55 7.99 -6.35 -3.49
CA SER A 55 8.44 -7.03 -4.73
C SER A 55 8.12 -8.53 -4.69
N TYR A 56 8.18 -9.14 -3.50
CA TYR A 56 7.77 -10.53 -3.27
C TYR A 56 6.25 -10.73 -3.39
N LEU A 57 5.44 -9.68 -3.25
CA LEU A 57 3.99 -9.77 -3.47
C LEU A 57 3.63 -9.79 -4.95
N VAL A 58 4.35 -9.00 -5.75
CA VAL A 58 4.07 -8.81 -7.17
C VAL A 58 4.77 -9.89 -8.01
N VAL A 59 6.01 -10.26 -7.66
CA VAL A 59 6.82 -11.26 -8.39
C VAL A 59 7.51 -12.25 -7.43
N PRO A 60 6.74 -13.07 -6.68
CA PRO A 60 7.26 -13.94 -5.60
C PRO A 60 8.37 -14.92 -6.01
N LYS A 61 8.33 -15.43 -7.25
CA LYS A 61 9.29 -16.44 -7.74
C LYS A 61 10.66 -15.87 -8.10
N TYR A 62 10.75 -14.59 -8.42
CA TYR A 62 12.00 -13.91 -8.82
C TYR A 62 12.65 -13.15 -7.67
N ALA A 63 11.82 -12.69 -6.72
CA ALA A 63 12.31 -12.09 -5.50
C ALA A 63 12.92 -13.16 -4.56
N ASN A 64 12.37 -14.38 -4.55
CA ASN A 64 12.87 -15.50 -3.75
C ASN A 64 13.93 -16.31 -4.54
N LYS A 65 15.19 -16.30 -4.09
CA LYS A 65 16.36 -16.92 -4.79
C LYS A 65 16.22 -18.42 -5.13
N ASN A 66 15.20 -19.11 -4.61
CA ASN A 66 14.99 -20.56 -4.76
C ASN A 66 13.73 -20.92 -5.59
N GLY A 67 13.05 -19.94 -6.21
CA GLY A 67 11.81 -20.17 -6.94
C GLY A 67 12.03 -20.70 -8.36
N PHE A 68 11.97 -22.03 -8.54
CA PHE A 68 11.85 -22.75 -9.83
C PHE A 68 12.49 -22.06 -11.04
N ALA A 69 13.70 -22.51 -11.43
CA ALA A 69 14.29 -22.19 -12.72
C ALA A 69 13.27 -22.49 -13.83
N VAL A 70 12.70 -21.45 -14.44
CA VAL A 70 11.83 -21.59 -15.60
C VAL A 70 12.75 -21.98 -16.77
N PRO A 71 12.57 -23.15 -17.40
CA PRO A 71 13.42 -23.51 -18.52
C PRO A 71 13.10 -22.60 -19.72
N ASN A 72 14.12 -21.93 -20.26
CA ASN A 72 14.15 -21.31 -21.60
C ASN A 72 13.30 -20.06 -21.86
N LEU A 73 13.44 -19.00 -21.05
CA LEU A 73 13.04 -17.63 -21.47
C LEU A 73 14.01 -16.59 -20.89
N ASP A 74 15.26 -16.58 -21.37
CA ASP A 74 16.31 -15.63 -20.91
C ASP A 74 15.80 -14.17 -20.92
N GLN A 75 14.99 -13.82 -21.92
CA GLN A 75 14.39 -12.48 -22.04
C GLN A 75 13.33 -12.17 -20.98
N LEU A 76 12.49 -13.15 -20.61
CA LEU A 76 11.51 -12.96 -19.54
C LEU A 76 12.19 -12.85 -18.18
N ASP A 77 13.27 -13.61 -17.96
CA ASP A 77 14.06 -13.54 -16.73
C ASP A 77 14.64 -12.13 -16.52
N VAL A 78 15.22 -11.56 -17.58
CA VAL A 78 15.78 -10.20 -17.52
C VAL A 78 14.69 -9.14 -17.29
N LEU A 79 13.53 -9.26 -17.92
CA LEU A 79 12.39 -8.34 -17.70
C LEU A 79 11.86 -8.43 -16.26
N LEU A 80 11.72 -9.63 -15.71
CA LEU A 80 11.22 -9.83 -14.35
C LEU A 80 12.24 -9.38 -13.29
N ARG A 81 13.54 -9.60 -13.51
CA ARG A 81 14.60 -9.04 -12.66
C ARG A 81 14.55 -7.51 -12.66
N ARG A 82 14.44 -6.89 -13.83
CA ARG A 82 14.33 -5.43 -13.96
C ARG A 82 13.07 -4.88 -13.31
N LEU A 83 11.95 -5.59 -13.39
CA LEU A 83 10.73 -5.24 -12.67
C LEU A 83 10.96 -5.28 -11.15
N VAL A 84 11.61 -6.32 -10.62
CA VAL A 84 11.94 -6.41 -9.19
C VAL A 84 12.88 -5.27 -8.77
N GLU A 85 13.94 -4.99 -9.52
CA GLU A 85 14.86 -3.87 -9.27
C GLU A 85 14.13 -2.52 -9.25
N MET A 86 13.18 -2.32 -10.16
CA MET A 86 12.35 -1.11 -10.21
C MET A 86 11.43 -1.03 -8.98
N LEU A 87 10.73 -2.11 -8.63
CA LEU A 87 9.86 -2.16 -7.44
C LEU A 87 10.65 -1.93 -6.14
N GLU A 88 11.91 -2.37 -6.10
CA GLU A 88 12.80 -2.19 -4.95
C GLU A 88 13.55 -0.84 -4.95
N SER A 89 13.44 -0.07 -6.04
CA SER A 89 14.07 1.24 -6.17
C SER A 89 13.51 2.25 -5.17
N THR A 90 14.36 3.20 -4.75
CA THR A 90 13.94 4.30 -3.87
C THR A 90 12.79 5.09 -4.48
N LYS A 91 12.83 5.33 -5.80
CA LYS A 91 11.80 6.09 -6.50
C LYS A 91 10.43 5.40 -6.45
N CYS A 92 10.37 4.09 -6.68
CA CYS A 92 9.10 3.35 -6.57
C CYS A 92 8.60 3.35 -5.12
N LYS A 93 9.48 3.18 -4.13
CA LYS A 93 9.12 3.22 -2.71
C LYS A 93 8.54 4.57 -2.30
N GLU A 94 9.16 5.67 -2.71
CA GLU A 94 8.66 7.03 -2.45
C GLU A 94 7.27 7.23 -3.04
N VAL A 95 7.06 6.81 -4.29
CA VAL A 95 5.76 6.92 -4.96
C VAL A 95 4.72 6.05 -4.26
N THR A 96 5.00 4.76 -4.02
CA THR A 96 4.09 3.87 -3.26
C THR A 96 3.75 4.44 -1.88
N SER A 97 4.74 4.99 -1.18
CA SER A 97 4.55 5.63 0.13
C SER A 97 3.60 6.83 0.05
N SER A 98 3.78 7.70 -0.94
CA SER A 98 2.88 8.84 -1.20
C SER A 98 1.46 8.39 -1.54
N LEU A 99 1.30 7.34 -2.34
CA LEU A 99 -0.02 6.78 -2.68
C LEU A 99 -0.75 6.23 -1.44
N VAL A 100 -0.03 5.61 -0.50
CA VAL A 100 -0.61 5.15 0.77
C VAL A 100 -1.05 6.34 1.62
N ASP A 101 -0.26 7.42 1.68
CA ASP A 101 -0.65 8.64 2.42
C ASP A 101 -1.92 9.26 1.84
N PHE A 102 -2.04 9.31 0.51
CA PHE A 102 -3.25 9.77 -0.18
C PHE A 102 -4.48 8.95 0.23
N PHE A 103 -4.37 7.62 0.31
CA PHE A 103 -5.48 6.78 0.78
C PHE A 103 -5.80 7.00 2.26
N PHE A 104 -4.80 7.20 3.11
CA PHE A 104 -5.05 7.54 4.52
C PHE A 104 -5.77 8.87 4.68
N ASP A 105 -5.38 9.90 3.92
CA ASP A 105 -6.08 11.18 3.91
C ASP A 105 -7.52 11.03 3.41
N ALA A 106 -7.74 10.19 2.40
CA ALA A 106 -9.09 9.90 1.92
C ALA A 106 -9.95 9.16 2.96
N ILE A 107 -9.38 8.21 3.73
CA ILE A 107 -10.07 7.56 4.88
C ILE A 107 -10.44 8.60 5.94
N VAL A 108 -9.49 9.45 6.34
CA VAL A 108 -9.71 10.48 7.36
C VAL A 108 -10.79 11.47 6.93
N ASN A 109 -10.75 11.92 5.67
CA ASN A 109 -11.77 12.79 5.10
C ASN A 109 -13.15 12.12 5.08
N PHE A 110 -13.23 10.84 4.72
CA PHE A 110 -14.47 10.08 4.76
C PHE A 110 -15.05 10.03 6.18
N VAL A 111 -14.21 9.68 7.17
CA VAL A 111 -14.64 9.61 8.57
C VAL A 111 -15.10 10.98 9.08
N ASN A 112 -14.35 12.05 8.79
CA ASN A 112 -14.68 13.42 9.18
C ASN A 112 -16.03 13.89 8.60
N GLN A 113 -16.31 13.56 7.34
CA GLN A 113 -17.60 13.88 6.71
C GLN A 113 -18.76 13.17 7.42
N HIS A 114 -18.58 11.92 7.85
CA HIS A 114 -19.62 11.13 8.51
C HIS A 114 -19.72 11.42 10.01
N SER A 115 -18.67 11.95 10.64
CA SER A 115 -18.66 12.38 12.04
C SER A 115 -19.07 13.84 12.24
N ASN A 116 -19.35 14.58 11.16
CA ASN A 116 -19.52 16.04 11.17
C ASN A 116 -18.34 16.78 11.83
N ASN A 117 -17.10 16.29 11.60
CA ASN A 117 -15.87 16.77 12.23
C ASN A 117 -15.87 16.72 13.77
N GLN A 118 -16.67 15.84 14.37
CA GLN A 118 -16.69 15.63 15.81
C GLN A 118 -15.86 14.41 16.22
N GLU A 119 -15.32 14.46 17.44
CA GLU A 119 -14.73 13.30 18.08
C GLU A 119 -15.79 12.22 18.28
N MET A 120 -15.42 10.97 18.01
CA MET A 120 -16.27 9.82 18.31
C MET A 120 -15.46 8.72 18.99
N PRO A 121 -16.10 7.87 19.82
CA PRO A 121 -15.46 6.67 20.34
C PRO A 121 -14.91 5.80 19.20
N MET A 122 -13.73 5.21 19.40
CA MET A 122 -13.10 4.31 18.42
C MET A 122 -14.06 3.21 17.92
N ALA A 123 -14.93 2.69 18.80
CA ALA A 123 -15.99 1.74 18.46
C ALA A 123 -16.90 2.19 17.31
N LYS A 124 -17.18 3.50 17.21
CA LYS A 124 -18.00 4.11 16.15
C LYS A 124 -17.18 4.48 14.92
N ILE A 125 -15.87 4.69 15.07
CA ILE A 125 -14.96 5.01 13.96
C ILE A 125 -14.64 3.75 13.14
N LEU A 126 -14.47 2.60 13.79
CA LEU A 126 -14.18 1.30 13.13
C LEU A 126 -15.10 0.95 11.94
N PRO A 127 -16.45 1.00 12.08
CA PRO A 127 -17.32 0.72 10.95
C PRO A 127 -17.14 1.75 9.83
N LEU A 128 -16.92 3.03 10.13
CA LEU A 128 -16.69 4.06 9.11
C LEU A 128 -15.40 3.84 8.32
N ILE A 129 -14.33 3.39 8.98
CA ILE A 129 -13.09 3.00 8.28
C ILE A 129 -13.39 1.84 7.32
N THR A 130 -14.17 0.86 7.75
CA THR A 130 -14.54 -0.29 6.92
C THR A 130 -15.40 0.13 5.73
N ASP A 131 -16.41 0.96 5.97
CA ASP A 131 -17.34 1.48 4.96
C ASP A 131 -16.63 2.36 3.93
N SER A 132 -15.54 3.03 4.33
CA SER A 132 -14.73 3.85 3.43
C SER A 132 -14.14 3.04 2.27
N PHE A 133 -13.88 1.74 2.47
CA PHE A 133 -13.29 0.87 1.43
C PHE A 133 -14.08 0.93 0.12
N HIS A 134 -15.41 0.80 0.19
CA HIS A 134 -16.28 0.82 -0.99
C HIS A 134 -16.29 2.16 -1.72
N THR A 135 -15.89 3.24 -1.07
CA THR A 135 -15.76 4.57 -1.68
C THR A 135 -14.38 4.74 -2.28
N LEU A 136 -13.35 4.30 -1.56
CA LEU A 136 -11.95 4.38 -1.99
C LEU A 136 -11.64 3.46 -3.16
N SER A 137 -12.29 2.30 -3.22
CA SER A 137 -12.07 1.28 -4.26
C SER A 137 -12.92 1.48 -5.53
N ARG A 138 -13.65 2.60 -5.65
CA ARG A 138 -14.48 2.87 -6.83
C ARG A 138 -13.60 3.11 -8.05
N SER A 139 -14.07 2.70 -9.21
CA SER A 139 -13.44 2.96 -10.51
C SER A 139 -14.14 4.09 -11.29
N GLY A 140 -15.02 4.84 -10.64
CA GLY A 140 -15.80 5.91 -11.25
C GLY A 140 -15.00 7.19 -11.47
N PHE A 141 -15.63 8.17 -12.12
CA PHE A 141 -15.04 9.49 -12.30
C PHE A 141 -14.73 10.14 -10.94
N ASP A 142 -13.56 10.78 -10.82
CA ASP A 142 -13.06 11.43 -9.59
C ASP A 142 -12.92 10.46 -8.39
N SER A 143 -12.81 9.17 -8.67
CA SER A 143 -12.51 8.19 -7.64
C SER A 143 -11.05 8.31 -7.17
N PRO A 144 -10.75 7.93 -5.91
CA PRO A 144 -9.38 7.88 -5.42
C PRO A 144 -8.44 7.06 -6.32
N ILE A 145 -8.91 5.93 -6.87
CA ILE A 145 -8.14 5.14 -7.83
C ILE A 145 -7.83 5.93 -9.10
N GLN A 146 -8.82 6.60 -9.70
CA GLN A 146 -8.58 7.39 -10.91
C GLN A 146 -7.63 8.56 -10.64
N ASN A 147 -7.76 9.22 -9.50
CA ASN A 147 -6.90 10.34 -9.13
C ASN A 147 -5.44 9.91 -8.99
N ILE A 148 -5.19 8.70 -8.48
CA ILE A 148 -3.85 8.09 -8.46
C ILE A 148 -3.34 7.80 -9.88
N LEU A 149 -4.17 7.23 -10.75
CA LEU A 149 -3.79 6.93 -12.13
C LEU A 149 -3.42 8.20 -12.93
N CYS A 150 -4.03 9.33 -12.57
CA CYS A 150 -3.76 10.64 -13.15
C CYS A 150 -2.70 11.45 -12.37
N SER A 151 -2.09 10.88 -11.32
CA SER A 151 -1.14 11.60 -10.46
C SER A 151 0.17 11.92 -11.17
N THR A 152 0.78 13.06 -10.82
CA THR A 152 2.06 13.48 -11.37
C THR A 152 3.20 12.60 -10.86
N GLU A 153 3.08 12.05 -9.66
CA GLU A 153 4.02 11.12 -9.05
C GLU A 153 4.10 9.81 -9.84
N LEU A 154 2.96 9.20 -10.16
CA LEU A 154 2.91 7.97 -10.95
C LEU A 154 3.37 8.23 -12.39
N HIS A 155 3.01 9.38 -12.96
CA HIS A 155 3.53 9.80 -14.26
C HIS A 155 5.05 9.95 -14.25
N SER A 156 5.62 10.59 -13.24
CA SER A 156 7.08 10.76 -13.08
C SER A 156 7.79 9.41 -12.95
N LEU A 157 7.24 8.47 -12.19
CA LEU A 157 7.77 7.11 -12.10
C LEU A 157 7.72 6.40 -13.46
N SER A 158 6.60 6.51 -14.16
CA SER A 158 6.43 5.91 -15.49
C SER A 158 7.47 6.45 -16.48
N MET A 159 7.63 7.78 -16.53
CA MET A 159 8.63 8.43 -17.38
C MET A 159 10.06 8.03 -17.01
N HIS A 160 10.36 7.86 -15.73
CA HIS A 160 11.64 7.32 -15.27
C HIS A 160 11.86 5.89 -15.79
N VAL A 161 10.87 5.01 -15.66
CA VAL A 161 10.97 3.63 -16.16
C VAL A 161 11.19 3.58 -17.67
N PHE A 162 10.49 4.44 -18.43
CA PHE A 162 10.64 4.52 -19.89
C PHE A 162 11.94 5.20 -20.35
N SER A 163 12.61 5.98 -19.50
CA SER A 163 13.90 6.61 -19.83
C SER A 163 15.12 5.72 -19.52
N LEU A 164 14.94 4.65 -18.75
CA LEU A 164 15.98 3.67 -18.51
C LEU A 164 16.41 3.00 -19.83
N PRO A 165 17.72 2.69 -20.01
CA PRO A 165 18.23 2.10 -21.25
C PRO A 165 17.46 0.83 -21.60
N PRO A 166 17.24 0.50 -22.88
CA PRO A 166 16.54 -0.73 -23.26
C PRO A 166 17.27 -1.94 -22.67
N VAL A 167 16.52 -2.97 -22.31
CA VAL A 167 17.12 -4.26 -21.96
C VAL A 167 17.86 -4.77 -23.20
N GLU A 168 19.14 -5.08 -23.08
CA GLU A 168 19.85 -5.87 -24.09
C GLU A 168 19.28 -7.30 -24.01
N LEU A 169 18.44 -7.64 -25.00
CA LEU A 169 17.66 -8.88 -25.09
C LEU A 169 18.35 -9.96 -25.91
#